data_AF-A0A6M5YU86-F1
#
_entry.id   AF-A0A6M5YU86-F1
#
_cell.length_a   1.000
_cell.length_b   1.000
_cell.length_c   1.000
_cell.angle_alpha   90.00
_cell.angle_beta   90.00
_cell.angle_gamma   90.00
#
_symmetry.space_group_name_H-M   'P 1'
#
loop_
_entity.id
_entity.type
_entity.pdbx_description
1 polymer ?
#
loop_
_entity_poly.entity_id
_entity_poly.type
_entity_poly.pdbx_seq_one_letter_code
_entity_poly.pdbx_strand_id
1 'polypeptide(L)'
;MAGIDVSESQVRRLAHDVGRELIEARDRKVVEHRRRQLTPRTEVIPEAVVVEVDGGRIRTRAAGAGPGVHEAQNKEEKVACLATLSGPTFAADPCPEPPESFQCPRRVQRLVTQMKGSAGEAVAQENPGELAPPAPPVGAPEGIARWSPKRLVRTCVASMQTSTSFGPMMAAEAQERHFYAAPRRAFVADGSA
;
A
#
# COMPACT_ATOMS: atom_id res chain seq x y z
N MET A 1 -30.10 -23.70 12.88
CA MET A 1 -30.53 -22.31 12.67
C MET A 1 -31.25 -22.21 11.34
N ALA A 2 -32.49 -22.68 11.26
CA ALA A 2 -33.35 -22.55 10.09
C ALA A 2 -34.66 -21.89 10.55
N GLY A 3 -35.11 -20.84 9.84
CA GLY A 3 -36.39 -20.16 10.12
C GLY A 3 -36.33 -18.65 10.40
N ILE A 4 -35.19 -17.97 10.20
CA ILE A 4 -35.17 -16.51 10.22
C ILE A 4 -35.28 -16.00 8.79
N ASP A 5 -36.39 -15.37 8.46
CA ASP A 5 -36.57 -14.67 7.20
C ASP A 5 -35.93 -13.26 7.32
N VAL A 6 -34.91 -12.99 6.51
CA VAL A 6 -34.15 -11.74 6.55
C VAL A 6 -34.37 -11.02 5.22
N SER A 7 -35.11 -9.92 5.26
CA SER A 7 -35.32 -9.10 4.06
C SER A 7 -34.04 -8.36 3.64
N GLU A 8 -33.89 -8.10 2.34
CA GLU A 8 -32.81 -7.26 1.80
C GLU A 8 -32.77 -5.86 2.44
N SER A 9 -33.93 -5.28 2.74
CA SER A 9 -34.03 -3.99 3.42
C SER A 9 -33.46 -4.02 4.83
N GLN A 10 -33.63 -5.14 5.54
CA GLN A 10 -33.05 -5.33 6.87
C GLN A 10 -31.53 -5.44 6.79
N VAL A 11 -30.99 -6.20 5.82
CA VAL A 11 -29.54 -6.29 5.60
C VAL A 11 -28.95 -4.92 5.26
N ARG A 12 -29.58 -4.18 4.34
CA ARG A 12 -29.13 -2.84 3.93
C ARG A 12 -29.07 -1.88 5.11
N ARG A 13 -30.13 -1.81 5.92
CA ARG A 13 -30.17 -0.93 7.10
C ARG A 13 -29.05 -1.29 8.09
N LEU A 14 -28.91 -2.57 8.41
CA LEU A 14 -27.87 -3.03 9.33
C LEU A 14 -26.46 -2.70 8.82
N ALA A 15 -26.21 -2.88 7.52
CA ALA A 15 -24.93 -2.51 6.91
C ALA A 15 -24.63 -1.01 7.04
N HIS A 16 -25.64 -0.14 6.87
CA HIS A 16 -25.48 1.30 7.09
C HIS A 16 -25.23 1.65 8.55
N ASP A 17 -25.95 1.01 9.48
CA ASP A 17 -25.81 1.27 10.92
C ASP A 17 -24.40 0.89 11.40
N VAL A 18 -23.95 -0.33 11.09
CA VAL A 18 -22.58 -0.80 11.38
C VAL A 18 -21.54 0.09 10.68
N GLY A 19 -21.81 0.52 9.44
CA GLY A 19 -20.94 1.44 8.73
C GLY A 19 -20.73 2.77 9.46
N ARG A 20 -21.79 3.34 10.04
CA ARG A 20 -21.68 4.57 10.85
C ARG A 20 -20.90 4.32 12.13
N GLU A 21 -21.15 3.22 12.82
CA GLU A 21 -20.41 2.86 14.04
C GLU A 21 -18.90 2.73 13.77
N LEU A 22 -18.52 2.12 12.66
CA LEU A 22 -17.11 2.00 12.26
C LEU A 22 -16.46 3.36 11.96
N ILE A 23 -17.20 4.27 11.33
CA ILE A 23 -16.74 5.65 11.07
C ILE A 23 -16.54 6.41 12.39
N GLU A 24 -17.52 6.36 13.28
CA GLU A 24 -17.46 7.03 14.59
C GLU A 24 -16.32 6.48 15.45
N ALA A 25 -16.12 5.16 15.45
CA ALA A 25 -15.02 4.52 16.15
C ALA A 25 -13.65 4.98 15.61
N ARG A 26 -13.49 5.03 14.28
CA ARG A 26 -12.27 5.56 13.64
C ARG A 26 -12.02 7.02 14.05
N ASP A 27 -13.03 7.88 13.95
CA ASP A 27 -12.87 9.30 14.20
C ASP A 27 -12.57 9.59 15.68
N ARG A 28 -13.13 8.79 16.59
CA ARG A 28 -12.77 8.82 18.02
C ARG A 28 -11.30 8.50 18.24
N LYS A 29 -10.77 7.44 17.61
CA LYS A 29 -9.34 7.08 17.70
C LYS A 29 -8.44 8.23 17.21
N VAL A 30 -8.84 8.92 16.14
CA VAL A 30 -8.11 10.09 15.63
C VAL A 30 -8.05 11.20 16.67
N VAL A 31 -9.17 11.50 17.34
CA VAL A 31 -9.24 12.50 18.40
C VAL A 31 -8.39 12.09 19.60
N GLU A 32 -8.50 10.85 20.06
CA GLU A 32 -7.71 10.30 21.16
C GLU A 32 -6.21 10.34 20.86
N HIS A 33 -5.80 9.95 19.65
CA HIS A 33 -4.41 10.04 19.20
C HIS A 33 -3.90 11.49 19.24
N ARG A 34 -4.68 12.44 18.69
CA ARG A 34 -4.31 13.86 18.71
C ARG A 34 -4.15 14.40 20.14
N ARG A 35 -4.96 13.92 21.07
CA ARG A 35 -4.89 14.25 22.50
C ARG A 35 -3.83 13.45 23.28
N ARG A 36 -3.08 12.58 22.61
CA ARG A 36 -2.09 11.65 23.23
C ARG A 36 -2.71 10.70 24.26
N GLN A 37 -3.97 10.33 24.04
CA GLN A 37 -4.76 9.43 24.90
C GLN A 37 -4.91 8.03 24.30
N LEU A 38 -4.65 7.87 23.00
CA LEU A 38 -4.73 6.58 22.33
C LEU A 38 -3.55 5.68 22.75
N THR A 39 -3.87 4.56 23.41
CA THR A 39 -2.91 3.53 23.77
C THR A 39 -2.80 2.47 22.67
N PRO A 40 -1.64 1.81 22.53
CA PRO A 40 -1.51 0.65 21.67
C PRO A 40 -2.52 -0.43 22.07
N ARG A 41 -3.15 -1.06 21.09
CA ARG A 41 -4.08 -2.19 21.27
C ARG A 41 -3.34 -3.48 21.62
N THR A 42 -2.06 -3.57 21.28
CA THR A 42 -1.20 -4.74 21.50
C THR A 42 0.06 -4.34 22.23
N GLU A 43 0.48 -5.17 23.19
CA GLU A 43 1.75 -5.01 23.90
C GLU A 43 2.95 -5.41 23.01
N VAL A 44 2.73 -6.24 21.98
CA VAL A 44 3.78 -6.65 21.05
C VAL A 44 4.32 -5.44 20.29
N ILE A 45 5.60 -5.15 20.50
CA ILE A 45 6.34 -4.13 19.75
C ILE A 45 7.01 -4.81 18.54
N PRO A 46 6.67 -4.44 17.29
CA PRO A 46 7.33 -5.01 16.13
C PRO A 46 8.81 -4.61 16.04
N GLU A 47 9.68 -5.52 15.60
CA GLU A 47 11.11 -5.24 15.42
C GLU A 47 11.40 -4.22 14.31
N ALA A 48 10.55 -4.21 13.28
CA ALA A 48 10.60 -3.26 12.18
C ALA A 48 9.20 -3.02 11.61
N VAL A 49 8.96 -1.79 11.17
CA VAL A 49 7.71 -1.40 10.53
C VAL A 49 7.95 -0.48 9.35
N VAL A 50 7.04 -0.53 8.39
CA VAL A 50 6.96 0.43 7.29
C VAL A 50 5.52 0.91 7.14
N VAL A 51 5.36 2.20 6.88
CA VAL A 51 4.12 2.80 6.42
C VAL A 51 4.36 3.33 5.02
N GLU A 52 3.68 2.76 4.04
CA GLU A 52 3.74 3.15 2.63
C GLU A 52 2.45 3.89 2.30
N VAL A 53 2.53 5.13 1.83
CA VAL A 53 1.37 5.97 1.52
C VAL A 53 1.33 6.28 0.03
N ASP A 54 0.16 6.12 -0.55
CA ASP A 54 -0.11 6.42 -1.96
C ASP A 54 -1.47 7.12 -2.11
N GLY A 55 -1.60 7.91 -3.16
CA GLY A 55 -2.81 8.62 -3.55
C GLY A 55 -3.19 8.33 -4.99
N GLY A 56 -4.40 7.82 -5.20
CA GLY A 56 -4.88 7.38 -6.51
C GLY A 56 -6.15 8.10 -6.96
N ARG A 57 -6.48 7.95 -8.24
CA ARG A 57 -7.80 8.31 -8.75
C ARG A 57 -8.62 7.06 -8.96
N ILE A 58 -9.78 7.00 -8.33
CA ILE A 58 -10.81 6.00 -8.60
C ILE A 58 -12.00 6.58 -9.32
N ARG A 59 -12.63 5.72 -10.11
CA ARG A 59 -13.87 6.03 -10.81
C ARG A 59 -15.04 5.43 -10.03
N THR A 60 -15.78 6.27 -9.30
CA THR A 60 -16.97 5.81 -8.56
C THR A 60 -18.22 5.87 -9.42
N ARG A 61 -19.18 4.95 -9.18
CA ARG A 61 -20.52 4.98 -9.76
C ARG A 61 -21.40 6.00 -9.01
N ALA A 62 -22.44 6.55 -9.65
CA ALA A 62 -23.45 7.34 -8.92
C ALA A 62 -24.14 6.49 -7.84
N ALA A 63 -24.36 7.09 -6.67
CA ALA A 63 -25.05 6.43 -5.56
C ALA A 63 -26.54 6.20 -5.91
N GLY A 64 -27.10 5.07 -5.48
CA GLY A 64 -28.54 4.79 -5.61
C GLY A 64 -29.03 4.31 -6.99
N ALA A 65 -28.14 4.11 -7.97
CA ALA A 65 -28.53 3.80 -9.33
C ALA A 65 -28.75 2.30 -9.64
N GLY A 66 -28.65 1.42 -8.64
CA GLY A 66 -28.81 -0.03 -8.83
C GLY A 66 -27.68 -0.69 -9.65
N PRO A 67 -27.85 -1.96 -10.08
CA PRO A 67 -26.89 -2.66 -10.92
C PRO A 67 -26.76 -2.00 -12.32
N GLY A 68 -25.55 -1.82 -12.83
CA GLY A 68 -25.28 -1.21 -14.16
C GLY A 68 -24.32 0.00 -14.14
N VAL A 69 -24.05 0.62 -15.30
CA VAL A 69 -23.19 1.81 -15.45
C VAL A 69 -24.05 3.07 -15.35
N HIS A 70 -23.81 3.91 -14.34
CA HIS A 70 -24.71 5.01 -13.99
C HIS A 70 -23.98 6.34 -13.72
N GLU A 71 -23.05 6.65 -14.61
CA GLU A 71 -22.13 7.80 -14.62
C GLU A 71 -21.10 7.90 -13.49
N ALA A 72 -19.99 8.52 -13.86
CA ALA A 72 -18.72 8.35 -13.21
C ALA A 72 -18.15 9.67 -12.69
N GLN A 73 -17.69 9.65 -11.46
CA GLN A 73 -16.88 10.73 -10.91
C GLN A 73 -15.47 10.21 -10.64
N ASN A 74 -14.46 10.93 -11.12
CA ASN A 74 -13.10 10.74 -10.67
C ASN A 74 -13.03 11.27 -9.23
N LYS A 75 -12.76 10.38 -8.29
CA LYS A 75 -12.48 10.73 -6.91
C LYS A 75 -11.03 10.41 -6.61
N GLU A 76 -10.47 11.15 -5.68
CA GLU A 76 -9.17 10.85 -5.14
C GLU A 76 -9.31 9.98 -3.89
N GLU A 77 -8.46 8.98 -3.79
CA GLU A 77 -8.34 8.12 -2.62
C GLU A 77 -6.93 8.22 -2.05
N LYS A 78 -6.83 8.02 -0.75
CA LYS A 78 -5.56 7.91 -0.02
C LYS A 78 -5.52 6.55 0.64
N VAL A 79 -4.41 5.86 0.46
CA VAL A 79 -4.19 4.53 1.01
C VAL A 79 -2.86 4.52 1.76
N ALA A 80 -2.89 4.02 2.98
CA ALA A 80 -1.70 3.75 3.77
C ALA A 80 -1.62 2.24 4.00
N CYS A 81 -0.56 1.63 3.51
CA CYS A 81 -0.19 0.25 3.78
C CYS A 81 0.70 0.23 5.04
N LEU A 82 0.17 -0.33 6.13
CA LEU A 82 0.89 -0.53 7.38
C LEU A 82 1.39 -1.96 7.43
N ALA A 83 2.70 -2.13 7.50
CA ALA A 83 3.32 -3.45 7.48
C ALA A 83 4.36 -3.62 8.59
N THR A 84 4.38 -4.81 9.20
CA THR A 84 5.47 -5.25 10.07
C THR A 84 6.49 -6.04 9.25
N LEU A 85 7.75 -5.91 9.61
CA LEU A 85 8.88 -6.49 8.92
C LEU A 85 9.75 -7.30 9.88
N SER A 86 10.37 -8.35 9.36
CA SER A 86 11.46 -9.08 10.01
C SER A 86 12.65 -9.14 9.07
N GLY A 87 13.85 -9.28 9.61
CA GLY A 87 15.04 -9.45 8.80
C GLY A 87 16.26 -8.76 9.39
N PRO A 88 17.43 -9.09 8.81
CA PRO A 88 18.72 -8.62 9.30
C PRO A 88 18.85 -7.10 9.22
N THR A 89 19.83 -6.58 9.96
CA THR A 89 20.30 -5.20 9.89
C THR A 89 21.74 -5.20 9.40
N PHE A 90 22.10 -4.18 8.63
CA PHE A 90 23.44 -4.03 8.07
C PHE A 90 24.00 -2.66 8.45
N ALA A 91 25.28 -2.60 8.80
CA ALA A 91 25.96 -1.33 9.13
C ALA A 91 26.36 -0.53 7.89
N ALA A 92 26.46 -1.21 6.74
CA ALA A 92 26.69 -0.64 5.43
C ALA A 92 25.64 -1.18 4.44
N ASP A 93 25.54 -0.57 3.27
CA ASP A 93 24.64 -1.05 2.22
C ASP A 93 24.99 -2.51 1.84
N PRO A 94 24.05 -3.47 1.96
CA PRO A 94 24.28 -4.84 1.55
C PRO A 94 24.41 -5.01 0.02
N CYS A 95 24.04 -3.99 -0.77
CA CYS A 95 24.15 -3.98 -2.23
C CYS A 95 24.77 -2.65 -2.72
N PRO A 96 26.05 -2.38 -2.40
CA PRO A 96 26.67 -1.09 -2.67
C PRO A 96 26.85 -0.81 -4.17
N GLU A 97 27.02 -1.87 -4.97
CA GLU A 97 27.10 -1.77 -6.42
C GLU A 97 25.71 -1.94 -7.04
N PRO A 98 25.34 -1.11 -8.03
CA PRO A 98 24.07 -1.26 -8.73
C PRO A 98 24.05 -2.59 -9.50
N PRO A 99 22.86 -3.18 -9.74
CA PRO A 99 22.75 -4.39 -10.57
C PRO A 99 23.43 -4.22 -11.93
N GLU A 100 24.07 -5.27 -12.45
CA GLU A 100 24.84 -5.24 -13.71
C GLU A 100 24.06 -4.63 -14.89
N SER A 101 22.74 -4.84 -14.94
CA SER A 101 21.87 -4.25 -15.96
C SER A 101 21.90 -2.72 -15.99
N PHE A 102 22.20 -2.08 -14.86
CA PHE A 102 22.34 -0.63 -14.72
C PHE A 102 23.78 -0.14 -14.91
N GLN A 103 24.76 -1.05 -14.98
CA GLN A 103 26.16 -0.68 -15.22
C GLN A 103 26.46 -0.51 -16.72
N CYS A 104 25.62 -1.05 -17.62
CA CYS A 104 25.80 -0.94 -19.06
C CYS A 104 25.27 0.41 -19.59
N PRO A 105 26.13 1.37 -20.00
CA PRO A 105 25.69 2.73 -20.35
C PRO A 105 24.73 2.75 -21.54
N ARG A 106 24.97 1.89 -22.55
CA ARG A 106 24.11 1.77 -23.75
C ARG A 106 22.70 1.28 -23.39
N ARG A 107 22.60 0.34 -22.44
CA ARG A 107 21.30 -0.18 -21.97
C ARG A 107 20.55 0.88 -21.18
N VAL A 108 21.23 1.57 -20.28
CA VAL A 108 20.65 2.68 -19.50
C VAL A 108 20.17 3.81 -20.43
N GLN A 109 20.98 4.19 -21.42
CA GLN A 109 20.60 5.22 -22.40
C GLN A 109 19.34 4.83 -23.17
N ARG A 110 19.22 3.57 -23.62
CA ARG A 110 18.00 3.07 -24.27
C ARG A 110 16.78 3.13 -23.36
N LEU A 111 16.91 2.65 -22.11
CA LEU A 111 15.82 2.67 -21.11
C LEU A 111 15.34 4.10 -20.87
N VAL A 112 16.26 5.04 -20.66
CA VAL A 112 15.93 6.46 -20.45
C VAL A 112 15.23 7.06 -21.67
N THR A 113 15.68 6.76 -22.89
CA THR A 113 15.02 7.24 -24.11
C THR A 113 13.60 6.67 -24.25
N GLN A 114 13.38 5.39 -23.94
CA GLN A 114 12.05 4.78 -23.96
C GLN A 114 11.11 5.39 -22.90
N MET A 115 11.64 5.77 -21.73
CA MET A 115 10.87 6.43 -20.68
C MET A 115 10.51 7.89 -21.00
N LYS A 116 11.19 8.53 -21.95
CA LYS A 116 10.95 9.93 -22.36
C LYS A 116 9.71 10.12 -23.26
N GLY A 117 8.92 9.09 -23.50
CA GLY A 117 7.65 9.18 -24.24
C GLY A 117 6.45 9.49 -23.35
N SER A 118 5.40 10.09 -23.93
CA SER A 118 4.09 10.22 -23.29
C SER A 118 3.55 8.83 -22.94
N ALA A 119 3.12 8.61 -21.70
CA ALA A 119 2.47 7.37 -21.29
C ALA A 119 1.23 7.11 -22.17
N GLY A 120 1.35 6.19 -23.13
CA GLY A 120 0.28 5.87 -24.08
C GLY A 120 0.75 5.49 -25.49
N GLU A 121 1.96 5.88 -25.91
CA GLU A 121 2.51 5.52 -27.24
C GLU A 121 3.75 4.64 -27.10
N ALA A 122 3.55 3.40 -26.64
CA ALA A 122 4.58 2.38 -26.82
C ALA A 122 4.42 1.79 -28.23
N VAL A 123 5.17 2.30 -29.21
CA VAL A 123 5.47 1.49 -30.40
C VAL A 123 6.39 0.38 -29.91
N ALA A 124 5.86 -0.84 -29.84
CA ALA A 124 6.63 -2.02 -29.53
C ALA A 124 7.68 -2.23 -30.63
N GLN A 125 8.90 -1.72 -30.40
CA GLN A 125 10.05 -2.12 -31.20
C GLN A 125 10.52 -3.48 -30.69
N GLU A 126 10.04 -4.55 -31.34
CA GLU A 126 10.61 -5.88 -31.19
C GLU A 126 12.08 -5.86 -31.64
N ASN A 127 12.99 -6.22 -30.72
CA ASN A 127 14.41 -6.36 -31.06
C ASN A 127 14.61 -7.73 -31.73
N PRO A 128 15.22 -7.83 -32.93
CA PRO A 128 15.49 -9.13 -33.59
C PRO A 128 16.53 -10.01 -32.88
N GLY A 129 17.08 -9.58 -31.74
CA GLY A 129 18.11 -10.31 -30.98
C GLY A 129 17.60 -11.07 -29.76
N GLU A 130 16.29 -11.03 -29.47
CA GLU A 130 15.69 -11.62 -28.26
C GLU A 130 14.92 -12.93 -28.56
N LEU A 131 15.28 -13.62 -29.64
CA LEU A 131 14.69 -14.91 -30.05
C LEU A 131 15.33 -16.12 -29.38
N ALA A 132 16.38 -15.94 -28.58
CA ALA A 132 16.86 -17.02 -27.73
C ALA A 132 16.00 -17.04 -26.46
N PRO A 133 15.28 -18.14 -26.15
CA PRO A 133 14.65 -18.27 -24.84
C PRO A 133 15.73 -18.02 -23.78
N PRO A 134 15.46 -17.19 -22.75
CA PRO A 134 16.40 -17.06 -21.66
C PRO A 134 16.71 -18.47 -21.18
N ALA A 135 18.00 -18.81 -21.09
CA ALA A 135 18.40 -20.03 -20.42
C ALA A 135 17.60 -20.11 -19.11
N PRO A 136 17.05 -21.29 -18.75
CA PRO A 136 16.30 -21.41 -17.50
C PRO A 136 17.16 -20.78 -16.41
N PRO A 137 16.58 -19.91 -15.54
CA PRO A 137 17.37 -19.23 -14.53
C PRO A 137 18.17 -20.32 -13.83
N VAL A 138 19.50 -20.26 -13.99
CA VAL A 138 20.41 -21.09 -13.20
C VAL A 138 19.93 -20.88 -11.79
N GLY A 139 19.39 -21.94 -11.17
CA GLY A 139 18.63 -21.84 -9.93
C GLY A 139 19.36 -20.87 -9.01
N ALA A 140 18.64 -19.84 -8.55
CA ALA A 140 19.22 -18.81 -7.71
C ALA A 140 20.11 -19.52 -6.67
N PRO A 141 21.41 -19.17 -6.56
CA PRO A 141 22.35 -19.95 -5.78
C PRO A 141 21.74 -20.21 -4.41
N GLU A 142 21.47 -21.48 -4.11
CA GLU A 142 20.98 -21.90 -2.81
C GLU A 142 22.04 -21.47 -1.79
N GLY A 143 21.74 -20.42 -1.02
CA GLY A 143 22.64 -19.95 0.03
C GLY A 143 22.90 -18.44 0.10
N ILE A 144 22.47 -17.61 -0.87
CA ILE A 144 22.52 -16.16 -0.63
C ILE A 144 21.40 -15.79 0.35
N ALA A 145 21.77 -15.59 1.60
CA ALA A 145 20.86 -15.07 2.62
C ALA A 145 20.21 -13.77 2.10
N ARG A 146 18.88 -13.76 2.03
CA ARG A 146 18.12 -12.62 1.53
C ARG A 146 18.42 -11.38 2.38
N TRP A 147 19.02 -10.36 1.77
CA TRP A 147 19.32 -9.08 2.43
C TRP A 147 18.06 -8.24 2.71
N SER A 148 17.02 -8.38 1.88
CA SER A 148 15.81 -7.58 2.04
C SER A 148 14.91 -8.08 3.18
N PRO A 149 14.30 -7.16 3.96
CA PRO A 149 13.33 -7.53 4.99
C PRO A 149 12.15 -8.33 4.41
N LYS A 150 11.62 -9.25 5.21
CA LYS A 150 10.39 -10.01 4.93
C LYS A 150 9.19 -9.33 5.59
N ARG A 151 8.14 -9.10 4.82
CA ARG A 151 6.85 -8.62 5.33
C ARG A 151 6.15 -9.72 6.11
N LEU A 152 5.75 -9.42 7.35
CA LEU A 152 5.06 -10.36 8.22
C LEU A 152 3.54 -10.14 8.16
N VAL A 153 3.08 -8.98 8.59
CA VAL A 153 1.67 -8.60 8.53
C VAL A 153 1.54 -7.37 7.64
N ARG A 154 0.49 -7.35 6.81
CA ARG A 154 0.12 -6.22 5.97
C ARG A 154 -1.35 -5.92 6.15
N THR A 155 -1.66 -4.65 6.37
CA THR A 155 -3.02 -4.14 6.37
C THR A 155 -3.05 -2.74 5.78
N CYS A 156 -4.21 -2.27 5.36
CA CYS A 156 -4.33 -0.94 4.81
C CYS A 156 -5.43 -0.14 5.52
N VAL A 157 -5.22 1.18 5.61
CA VAL A 157 -6.28 2.16 5.83
C VAL A 157 -6.46 2.90 4.52
N ALA A 158 -7.71 3.02 4.07
CA ALA A 158 -8.05 3.73 2.84
C ALA A 158 -9.18 4.72 3.11
N SER A 159 -9.13 5.87 2.45
CA SER A 159 -10.14 6.92 2.58
C SER A 159 -10.23 7.75 1.32
N MET A 160 -11.44 8.22 0.99
CA MET A 160 -11.66 9.26 -0.03
C MET A 160 -11.63 10.68 0.56
N GLN A 161 -11.16 10.84 1.80
CA GLN A 161 -10.98 12.14 2.44
C GLN A 161 -9.70 12.80 1.94
N THR A 162 -9.56 14.10 2.19
CA THR A 162 -8.34 14.86 1.85
C THR A 162 -7.14 14.36 2.65
N SER A 163 -5.93 14.60 2.14
CA SER A 163 -4.67 14.25 2.81
C SER A 163 -4.57 14.80 4.23
N THR A 164 -5.02 16.03 4.44
CA THR A 164 -5.08 16.68 5.76
C THR A 164 -5.92 15.90 6.77
N SER A 165 -7.02 15.29 6.32
CA SER A 165 -7.86 14.44 7.17
C SER A 165 -7.35 13.01 7.27
N PHE A 166 -6.69 12.51 6.22
CA PHE A 166 -6.20 11.14 6.15
C PHE A 166 -4.95 10.89 7.02
N GLY A 167 -3.99 11.81 7.04
CA GLY A 167 -2.76 11.67 7.83
C GLY A 167 -3.02 11.35 9.31
N PRO A 168 -3.93 12.06 10.01
CA PRO A 168 -4.33 11.72 11.37
C PRO A 168 -4.97 10.33 11.54
N MET A 169 -5.72 9.84 10.54
CA MET A 169 -6.30 8.48 10.55
C MET A 169 -5.21 7.42 10.51
N MET A 170 -4.25 7.58 9.60
CA MET A 170 -3.09 6.70 9.47
C MET A 170 -2.24 6.71 10.76
N ALA A 171 -1.98 7.89 11.32
CA ALA A 171 -1.17 8.02 12.54
C ALA A 171 -1.83 7.32 13.74
N ALA A 172 -3.15 7.49 13.91
CA ALA A 172 -3.91 6.78 14.95
C ALA A 172 -3.82 5.26 14.77
N GLU A 173 -3.96 4.76 13.53
CA GLU A 173 -3.83 3.33 13.24
C GLU A 173 -2.41 2.80 13.55
N ALA A 174 -1.37 3.58 13.22
CA ALA A 174 0.01 3.23 13.54
C ALA A 174 0.25 3.17 15.07
N GLN A 175 -0.35 4.11 15.83
CA GLN A 175 -0.30 4.11 17.29
C GLN A 175 -0.98 2.90 17.90
N GLU A 176 -2.19 2.53 17.46
CA GLU A 176 -2.88 1.32 17.94
C GLU A 176 -2.05 0.06 17.73
N ARG A 177 -1.21 0.03 16.70
CA ARG A 177 -0.36 -1.12 16.35
C ARG A 177 1.02 -1.09 17.00
N HIS A 178 1.26 -0.13 17.88
CA HIS A 178 2.52 0.04 18.58
C HIS A 178 3.70 0.40 17.65
N PHE A 179 3.44 0.90 16.44
CA PHE A 179 4.49 1.18 15.45
C PHE A 179 5.46 2.28 15.92
N TYR A 180 4.99 3.23 16.73
CA TYR A 180 5.84 4.28 17.27
C TYR A 180 6.90 3.76 18.25
N ALA A 181 6.72 2.58 18.86
CA ALA A 181 7.72 1.96 19.72
C ALA A 181 8.71 1.06 18.96
N ALA A 182 8.45 0.76 17.68
CA ALA A 182 9.34 -0.09 16.89
C ALA A 182 10.73 0.58 16.74
N PRO A 183 11.83 -0.16 16.95
CA PRO A 183 13.18 0.42 16.88
C PRO A 183 13.58 0.78 15.44
N ARG A 184 13.03 0.08 14.45
CA ARG A 184 13.27 0.33 13.02
C ARG A 184 11.98 0.73 12.34
N ARG A 185 11.94 1.94 11.79
CA ARG A 185 10.73 2.54 11.21
C ARG A 185 11.09 3.18 9.88
N ALA A 186 10.27 2.93 8.87
CA ALA A 186 10.33 3.61 7.58
C ALA A 186 8.97 4.21 7.23
N PHE A 187 8.99 5.37 6.60
CA PHE A 187 7.82 6.02 6.01
C PHE A 187 8.14 6.27 4.54
N VAL A 188 7.31 5.75 3.64
CA VAL A 188 7.51 5.83 2.19
C VAL A 188 6.29 6.52 1.58
N ALA A 189 6.53 7.62 0.86
CA ALA A 189 5.50 8.33 0.11
C ALA A 189 6.15 8.96 -1.14
N ASP A 190 5.35 9.19 -2.17
CA ASP A 190 5.78 9.78 -3.45
C ASP A 190 5.89 11.32 -3.42
N GLY A 191 5.57 11.94 -2.28
CA GLY A 191 5.59 13.40 -2.09
C GLY A 191 4.35 14.14 -2.60
N SER A 192 3.42 13.44 -3.25
CA SER A 192 2.12 13.97 -3.70
C SER A 192 0.98 13.62 -2.74
N ALA A 193 1.27 12.74 -1.77
CA ALA A 193 0.33 12.23 -0.77
C ALA A 193 -0.14 13.27 0.24
#